data_AF-A0A935YPP4-F1
#
_entry.id   AF-A0A935YPP4-F1
#
_cell.length_a   1.000
_cell.length_b   1.000
_cell.length_c   1.000
_cell.angle_alpha   90.00
_cell.angle_beta   90.00
_cell.angle_gamma   90.00
#
_symmetry.space_group_name_H-M   'P 1'
#
loop_
_entity.id
_entity.type
_entity.pdbx_description
1 polymer ?
#
loop_
_entity_poly.entity_id
_entity_poly.type
_entity_poly.pdbx_seq_one_letter_code
_entity_poly.pdbx_strand_id
1 'polypeptide(L)'
;MAEITLSAKPLAVSPLKVSPAMGASLAFLGLDRAMPLEHGARGCTALSKLFFMRHFREPIALQTTAMELLTVVLGADDNVVEYLLRWLAIFGLRGRAGCESRYG
;
A
#
# COMPACT_ATOMS: atom_id res chain seq x y z
N MET A 1 28.22 14.05 -6.78
CA MET A 1 27.00 13.67 -7.53
C MET A 1 27.14 12.19 -7.86
N ALA A 2 26.12 11.36 -7.59
CA ALA A 2 26.22 9.92 -7.83
C ALA A 2 26.21 9.64 -9.33
N GLU A 3 27.21 8.92 -9.83
CA GLU A 3 27.25 8.45 -11.22
C GLU A 3 26.41 7.18 -11.36
N ILE A 4 25.44 7.18 -12.27
CA ILE A 4 24.53 6.04 -12.47
C ILE A 4 25.16 5.10 -13.50
N THR A 5 25.85 4.06 -13.03
CA THR A 5 26.41 3.01 -13.89
C THR A 5 25.32 2.00 -14.25
N LEU A 6 24.84 2.04 -15.48
CA LEU A 6 23.86 1.07 -15.99
C LEU A 6 24.57 -0.24 -16.37
N SER A 7 24.27 -1.31 -15.64
CA SER A 7 24.79 -2.65 -15.95
C SER A 7 23.90 -3.34 -16.99
N ALA A 8 24.51 -3.94 -18.01
CA ALA A 8 23.80 -4.75 -19.01
C ALA A 8 23.36 -6.14 -18.51
N LYS A 9 23.67 -6.49 -17.25
CA LYS A 9 23.30 -7.79 -16.67
C LYS A 9 21.80 -7.82 -16.33
N PRO A 10 21.10 -8.96 -16.53
CA PRO A 10 19.67 -9.09 -16.21
C PRO A 10 19.37 -9.10 -14.70
N LEU A 11 20.40 -9.17 -13.87
CA LEU A 11 20.29 -9.21 -12.42
C LEU A 11 20.28 -7.80 -11.83
N ALA A 12 19.26 -7.47 -11.04
CA ALA A 12 19.27 -6.30 -10.19
C ALA A 12 20.04 -6.59 -8.89
N VAL A 13 21.19 -5.95 -8.70
CA VAL A 13 21.95 -5.97 -7.44
C VAL A 13 21.67 -4.67 -6.71
N SER A 14 21.15 -4.74 -5.48
CA SER A 14 20.82 -3.57 -4.66
C SER A 14 20.02 -2.48 -5.42
N PRO A 15 18.78 -2.79 -5.85
CA PRO A 15 18.00 -1.88 -6.68
C PRO A 15 17.74 -0.54 -6.00
N LEU A 16 17.94 0.55 -6.74
CA LEU A 16 17.71 1.93 -6.26
C LEU A 16 16.23 2.36 -6.37
N LYS A 17 15.38 1.57 -7.03
CA LYS A 17 13.96 1.88 -7.28
C LYS A 17 13.04 0.98 -6.47
N VAL A 18 11.94 1.56 -5.99
CA VAL A 18 10.84 0.85 -5.32
C VAL A 18 9.62 0.75 -6.24
N SER A 19 8.60 -0.01 -5.83
CA SER A 19 7.40 -0.21 -6.64
C SER A 19 6.61 1.10 -6.84
N PRO A 20 5.97 1.30 -8.00
CA PRO A 20 5.14 2.49 -8.23
C PRO A 20 3.91 2.52 -7.31
N ALA A 21 3.38 1.36 -6.93
CA ALA A 21 2.26 1.25 -5.99
C ALA A 21 2.60 1.86 -4.62
N MET A 22 3.82 1.65 -4.12
CA MET A 22 4.28 2.31 -2.88
C MET A 22 4.25 3.84 -3.02
N GLY A 23 4.74 4.40 -4.12
CA GLY A 23 4.71 5.83 -4.37
C GLY A 23 3.28 6.39 -4.45
N ALA A 24 2.38 5.69 -5.13
CA ALA A 24 0.97 6.06 -5.21
C ALA A 24 0.30 6.03 -3.82
N SER A 25 0.56 4.99 -3.03
CA SER A 25 0.09 4.87 -1.65
C SER A 25 0.54 6.04 -0.78
N LEU A 26 1.80 6.49 -0.94
CA LEU A 26 2.32 7.66 -0.22
C LEU A 26 1.62 8.96 -0.64
N ALA A 27 1.35 9.14 -1.93
CA ALA A 27 0.61 10.30 -2.43
C ALA A 27 -0.82 10.35 -1.86
N PHE A 28 -1.52 9.21 -1.81
CA PHE A 28 -2.86 9.13 -1.23
C PHE A 28 -2.89 9.33 0.28
N LEU A 29 -1.84 8.94 1.01
CA LEU A 29 -1.73 9.23 2.44
C LEU A 29 -1.59 10.72 2.76
N GLY A 30 -1.18 11.53 1.80
CA GLY A 30 -1.14 12.99 1.92
C GLY A 30 -2.50 13.68 1.71
N LEU A 31 -3.54 12.95 1.32
CA LEU A 31 -4.89 13.50 1.17
C LEU A 31 -5.63 13.44 2.51
N ASP A 32 -6.34 14.52 2.84
CA ASP A 32 -7.18 14.55 4.04
C ASP A 32 -8.25 13.47 3.96
N ARG A 33 -8.41 12.73 5.06
CA ARG A 33 -9.40 11.65 5.19
C ARG A 33 -9.36 10.66 4.01
N ALA A 34 -8.16 10.23 3.63
CA ALA A 34 -7.96 9.15 2.67
C ALA A 34 -7.34 7.91 3.34
N MET A 35 -7.68 6.73 2.83
CA MET A 35 -7.04 5.48 3.20
C MET A 35 -6.75 4.69 1.92
N PRO A 36 -5.48 4.54 1.50
CA PRO A 36 -5.13 3.84 0.27
C PRO A 36 -5.52 2.36 0.33
N LEU A 37 -6.01 1.86 -0.81
CA LEU A 37 -6.37 0.47 -1.05
C LEU A 37 -5.50 -0.05 -2.20
N GLU A 38 -4.62 -1.02 -1.92
CA GLU A 38 -3.78 -1.66 -2.94
C GLU A 38 -4.46 -2.93 -3.47
N HIS A 39 -4.73 -2.97 -4.77
CA HIS A 39 -5.24 -4.17 -5.41
C HIS A 39 -4.11 -5.18 -5.64
N GLY A 40 -4.18 -6.33 -4.96
CA GLY A 40 -3.17 -7.38 -5.07
C GLY A 40 -3.09 -8.29 -3.85
N ALA A 41 -2.01 -9.06 -3.76
CA ALA A 41 -1.77 -9.97 -2.65
C ALA A 41 -1.41 -9.21 -1.37
N ARG A 42 -1.76 -9.79 -0.21
CA ARG A 42 -1.49 -9.21 1.12
C ARG A 42 -0.01 -8.88 1.36
N GLY A 43 0.90 -9.64 0.76
CA GLY A 43 2.35 -9.46 0.90
C GLY A 43 2.86 -8.13 0.36
N CYS A 44 2.31 -7.65 -0.77
CA CYS A 44 2.71 -6.38 -1.37
C CYS A 44 2.44 -5.22 -0.41
N THR A 45 1.24 -5.18 0.16
CA THR A 45 0.82 -4.13 1.10
C THR A 45 1.51 -4.23 2.45
N ALA A 46 1.83 -5.45 2.91
CA ALA A 46 2.63 -5.63 4.12
C ALA A 46 4.05 -5.06 3.94
N LEU A 47 4.66 -5.23 2.77
CA LEU A 47 5.97 -4.65 2.45
C LEU A 47 5.90 -3.11 2.41
N SER A 48 4.91 -2.55 1.69
CA SER A 48 4.67 -1.09 1.65
C SER A 48 4.53 -0.51 3.06
N LYS A 49 3.67 -1.12 3.89
CA LYS A 49 3.48 -0.72 5.29
C LYS A 49 4.78 -0.78 6.08
N LEU A 50 5.49 -1.90 6.03
CA LEU A 50 6.72 -2.07 6.81
C LEU A 50 7.79 -1.07 6.41
N PHE A 51 7.91 -0.79 5.11
CA PHE A 51 8.83 0.22 4.59
C PHE A 51 8.52 1.60 5.17
N PHE A 52 7.26 2.04 5.10
CA PHE A 52 6.86 3.34 5.64
C PHE A 52 6.92 3.41 7.16
N MET A 53 6.47 2.38 7.87
CA MET A 53 6.55 2.34 9.33
C MET A 53 8.00 2.42 9.84
N ARG A 54 8.96 1.83 9.12
CA ARG A 54 10.38 1.94 9.48
C ARG A 54 10.96 3.33 9.16
N HIS A 55 10.52 3.94 8.07
CA HIS A 55 11.01 5.26 7.65
C HIS A 55 10.44 6.40 8.50
N PHE A 56 9.11 6.44 8.66
CA PHE A 56 8.41 7.49 9.40
C PHE A 56 8.28 7.19 10.89
N ARG A 57 8.52 5.95 11.32
CA ARG A 57 8.33 5.50 12.72
C ARG A 57 6.89 5.67 13.22
N GLU A 58 5.95 5.70 12.29
CA GLU A 58 4.52 5.85 12.57
C GLU A 58 3.73 4.72 11.89
N PRO A 59 2.62 4.29 12.49
CA PRO A 59 1.77 3.26 11.93
C PRO A 59 0.92 3.80 10.77
N ILE A 60 1.11 3.22 9.60
CA ILE A 60 0.46 3.67 8.36
C ILE A 60 -0.83 2.89 8.07
N ALA A 61 -1.90 3.63 7.76
CA ALA A 61 -3.18 3.08 7.34
C ALA A 61 -3.16 2.71 5.86
N LEU A 62 -3.11 1.41 5.55
CA LEU A 62 -3.12 0.85 4.20
C LEU A 62 -4.03 -0.38 4.18
N GLN A 63 -4.81 -0.58 3.12
CA GLN A 63 -5.66 -1.76 2.94
C GLN A 63 -5.34 -2.47 1.63
N THR A 64 -5.81 -3.71 1.48
CA THR A 64 -5.58 -4.54 0.29
C THR A 64 -6.83 -5.34 -0.06
N THR A 65 -7.01 -5.66 -1.35
CA THR A 65 -8.07 -6.57 -1.82
C THR A 65 -7.75 -8.06 -1.59
N ALA A 66 -6.58 -8.36 -1.01
CA ALA A 66 -6.16 -9.69 -0.59
C ALA A 66 -6.37 -10.77 -1.65
N MET A 67 -5.75 -10.57 -2.81
CA MET A 67 -5.82 -11.50 -3.93
C MET A 67 -5.12 -12.82 -3.57
N GLU A 68 -5.83 -13.93 -3.71
CA GLU A 68 -5.38 -15.31 -3.50
C GLU A 68 -5.31 -16.07 -4.83
N LEU A 69 -4.69 -17.27 -4.84
CA LEU A 69 -4.50 -18.07 -6.05
C LEU A 69 -5.82 -18.29 -6.82
N LEU A 70 -6.92 -18.54 -6.12
CA LEU A 70 -8.24 -18.73 -6.74
C LEU A 70 -8.71 -17.48 -7.47
N THR A 71 -8.53 -16.30 -6.88
CA THR A 71 -8.94 -15.01 -7.47
C THR A 71 -8.06 -14.60 -8.66
N VAL A 72 -6.85 -15.16 -8.78
CA VAL A 72 -6.03 -15.00 -9.98
C VAL A 72 -6.64 -15.77 -11.16
N VAL A 73 -7.26 -16.93 -10.90
CA VAL A 73 -7.85 -17.79 -11.94
C VAL A 73 -9.28 -17.38 -12.27
N LEU A 74 -10.09 -17.10 -11.25
CA LEU A 74 -11.53 -16.85 -11.38
C LEU A 74 -11.88 -15.37 -11.56
N GLY A 75 -10.91 -14.46 -11.39
CA GLY A 75 -11.15 -13.02 -11.32
C GLY A 75 -11.27 -12.53 -9.88
N ALA A 76 -11.08 -11.23 -9.69
CA ALA A 76 -11.02 -10.58 -8.38
C ALA A 76 -12.06 -9.45 -8.22
N ASP A 77 -13.07 -9.40 -9.07
CA ASP A 77 -14.11 -8.35 -9.04
C ASP A 77 -14.88 -8.37 -7.72
N ASP A 78 -15.28 -9.56 -7.25
CA ASP A 78 -15.97 -9.72 -5.97
C ASP A 78 -15.10 -9.27 -4.79
N ASN A 79 -13.79 -9.54 -4.83
CA ASN A 79 -12.85 -9.06 -3.83
C ASN A 79 -12.81 -7.53 -3.79
N VAL A 80 -12.80 -6.87 -4.95
CA VAL A 80 -12.77 -5.39 -4.99
C VAL A 80 -14.02 -4.83 -4.32
N VAL A 81 -15.20 -5.37 -4.63
CA VAL A 81 -16.48 -4.92 -4.05
C VAL A 81 -16.54 -5.20 -2.55
N GLU A 82 -16.20 -6.41 -2.12
CA GLU A 82 -16.18 -6.80 -0.71
C GLU A 82 -15.24 -5.90 0.10
N TYR A 83 -14.01 -5.70 -0.40
CA TYR A 83 -13.02 -4.88 0.29
C TYR A 83 -13.36 -3.40 0.24
N LEU A 84 -14.06 -2.90 -0.79
CA LEU A 84 -14.57 -1.52 -0.79
C LEU A 84 -15.64 -1.32 0.29
N LEU A 85 -16.57 -2.27 0.44
CA LEU A 85 -17.59 -2.23 1.50
C LEU A 85 -16.95 -2.31 2.89
N ARG A 86 -16.00 -3.24 3.07
CA ARG A 86 -15.23 -3.36 4.30
C ARG A 86 -14.41 -2.10 4.57
N TRP A 87 -13.82 -1.51 3.53
CA TRP A 87 -13.08 -0.26 3.62
C TRP A 87 -13.99 0.88 4.07
N LEU A 88 -15.20 1.02 3.50
CA LEU A 88 -16.18 2.02 3.92
C LEU A 88 -16.59 1.84 5.39
N ALA A 89 -16.79 0.60 5.84
CA ALA A 89 -17.10 0.32 7.24
C ALA A 89 -15.94 0.72 8.17
N ILE A 90 -14.70 0.31 7.85
CA ILE A 90 -13.51 0.62 8.66
C ILE A 90 -13.19 2.11 8.62
N PHE A 91 -13.30 2.73 7.44
CA PHE A 91 -13.01 4.14 7.22
C PHE A 91 -14.07 5.03 7.88
N GLY A 92 -15.36 4.69 7.80
CA GLY A 92 -16.42 5.42 8.50
C GLY A 92 -16.34 5.31 10.02
N LEU A 93 -15.80 4.20 10.54
CA LEU A 93 -15.52 4.01 11.97
C LEU A 93 -14.22 4.72 12.40
N ARG A 94 -13.15 4.69 11.59
CA ARG A 94 -11.84 5.34 11.89
C ARG A 94 -11.75 6.81 11.51
N GLY A 95 -12.61 7.28 10.61
CA GLY A 95 -12.81 8.70 10.31
C GLY A 95 -13.44 9.48 11.47
N ARG A 96 -13.91 8.78 12.51
CA ARG A 96 -14.27 9.33 13.83
C ARG A 96 -13.24 9.04 14.93
N ALA A 97 -12.25 8.19 14.70
CA ALA A 97 -11.46 7.59 15.78
C ALA A 97 -9.93 7.54 15.59
N GLY A 98 -9.34 7.97 14.48
CA GLY A 98 -7.87 7.92 14.42
C GLY A 98 -7.21 8.04 13.05
N CYS A 99 -7.44 9.15 12.37
CA CYS A 99 -6.32 9.84 11.71
C CYS A 99 -5.81 11.01 12.59
N GLU A 100 -6.70 11.65 13.36
CA GLU A 100 -6.36 12.74 14.30
C GLU A 100 -5.60 12.30 15.56
N SER A 101 -5.71 11.05 16.03
CA SER A 101 -5.16 10.69 17.35
C SER A 101 -3.63 10.44 17.37
N ARG A 102 -2.91 10.74 16.29
CA ARG A 102 -1.44 10.55 16.22
C ARG A 102 -0.68 11.66 15.49
N TYR A 103 -1.35 12.72 15.07
CA TYR A 103 -0.72 14.00 14.72
C TYR A 103 -0.86 15.01 15.88
N GLY A 104 -0.71 14.51 17.11
CA GLY A 104 -0.69 15.27 18.35
C GLY A 104 0.23 14.59 19.34
#